data_AF-A1VPC2-F1
#
_entry.id   AF-A1VPC2-F1
#
_cell.length_a   1.000
_cell.length_b   1.000
_cell.length_c   1.000
_cell.angle_alpha   90.00
_cell.angle_beta   90.00
_cell.angle_gamma   90.00
#
_symmetry.space_group_name_H-M   'P 1'
#
loop_
_entity.id
_entity.type
_entity.pdbx_description
1 polymer ?
#
loop_
_entity_poly.entity_id
_entity_poly.type
_entity_poly.pdbx_seq_one_letter_code
_entity_poly.pdbx_strand_id
1 'polypeptide(L)'
;MAMFPSGTQPHLAALQSLLVAGHRPIQMRPGSLVRWGLAFALLAGSTDPLLRLPALQGQPALQAALAMLWLGAGIGLTAWLDWRAVQAAATQADETLPFVQVQISKVWMLLLTAGVLYTGSTFFFGGAYQVYMVWLALVGLGLFLHGLFSQELVEWAGAAVFLMALLVLMSGLPLAWHRPLVVSTSGIAMPLLGWLLHRSASPLPNLRRSMTCMVSAMGLLAASVLPAMAAVQWSQSLALPPDIPVYSQKALLQLGDDPARWPRYVALHVAAGTPVELKLDIDGGVLRSAPGGARLRYTFTQDMDVLLIDGKPSHHIRLDGQDWQDAAGWLRITELDFTPDLTQPGGLAVHSRARIELGGMPR
;
A
#
# COMPACT_ATOMS: atom_id res chain seq x y z
N MET A 1 -12.29 37.83 -63.98
CA MET A 1 -11.73 36.49 -63.71
C MET A 1 -11.00 36.60 -62.37
N ALA A 2 -11.71 36.31 -61.28
CA ALA A 2 -11.23 36.58 -59.92
C ALA A 2 -10.23 35.51 -59.48
N MET A 3 -9.03 35.96 -59.12
CA MET A 3 -7.92 35.16 -58.64
C MET A 3 -8.22 34.78 -57.18
N PHE A 4 -8.55 33.51 -56.92
CA PHE A 4 -8.75 33.01 -55.56
C PHE A 4 -7.40 32.95 -54.82
N PRO A 5 -7.31 33.42 -53.56
CA PRO A 5 -6.06 33.44 -52.81
C PRO A 5 -5.68 32.01 -52.38
N SER A 6 -4.46 31.61 -52.76
CA SER A 6 -3.80 30.32 -52.49
C SER A 6 -3.32 30.15 -51.03
N GLY A 7 -4.02 30.73 -50.05
CA GLY A 7 -3.59 30.78 -48.65
C GLY A 7 -4.17 29.71 -47.71
N THR A 8 -5.14 28.91 -48.14
CA THR A 8 -5.90 28.00 -47.25
C THR A 8 -5.38 26.57 -47.20
N GLN A 9 -4.59 26.13 -48.19
CA GLN A 9 -4.03 24.78 -48.24
C GLN A 9 -3.03 24.44 -47.10
N PRO A 10 -2.07 25.31 -46.72
CA PRO A 10 -1.13 24.95 -45.65
C PRO A 10 -1.83 24.85 -44.29
N HIS A 11 -2.89 25.63 -44.05
CA HIS A 11 -3.64 25.61 -42.80
C HIS A 11 -4.53 24.36 -42.67
N LEU A 12 -5.14 23.90 -43.76
CA LEU A 12 -5.90 22.64 -43.79
C LEU A 12 -4.99 21.42 -43.66
N ALA A 13 -3.80 21.44 -44.28
CA ALA A 13 -2.80 20.38 -44.12
C ALA A 13 -2.22 20.36 -42.70
N ALA A 14 -2.03 21.53 -42.06
CA ALA A 14 -1.65 21.62 -40.66
C ALA A 14 -2.76 21.08 -39.73
N LEU A 15 -4.04 21.39 -40.01
CA LEU A 15 -5.17 20.85 -39.24
C LEU A 15 -5.36 19.34 -39.46
N GLN A 16 -5.20 18.84 -40.67
CA GLN A 16 -5.23 17.40 -40.96
C GLN A 16 -4.05 16.67 -40.34
N SER A 17 -2.84 17.22 -40.38
CA SER A 17 -1.68 16.62 -39.70
C SER A 17 -1.82 16.68 -38.18
N LEU A 18 -2.42 17.73 -37.60
CA LEU A 18 -2.77 17.80 -36.18
C LEU A 18 -3.88 16.80 -35.80
N LEU A 19 -4.90 16.64 -36.64
CA LEU A 19 -5.96 15.65 -36.45
C LEU A 19 -5.41 14.21 -36.55
N VAL A 20 -4.57 13.94 -37.56
CA VAL A 20 -3.93 12.64 -37.76
C VAL A 20 -2.91 12.34 -36.65
N ALA A 21 -2.14 13.35 -36.20
CA ALA A 21 -1.25 13.22 -35.05
C ALA A 21 -2.02 13.00 -33.73
N GLY A 22 -3.21 13.60 -33.59
CA GLY A 22 -4.11 13.38 -32.46
C GLY A 22 -4.76 11.99 -32.44
N HIS A 23 -4.87 11.32 -33.60
CA HIS A 23 -5.43 9.97 -33.72
C HIS A 23 -4.38 8.85 -33.61
N ARG A 24 -3.08 9.18 -33.44
CA ARG A 24 -2.08 8.12 -33.21
C ARG A 24 -2.30 7.52 -31.82
N PRO A 25 -2.55 6.21 -31.70
CA PRO A 25 -2.73 5.57 -30.41
C PRO A 25 -1.46 5.73 -29.58
N ILE A 26 -1.60 6.21 -28.35
CA ILE A 26 -0.46 6.46 -27.47
C ILE A 26 0.05 5.10 -27.04
N GLN A 27 1.24 4.68 -27.45
CA GLN A 27 1.76 3.39 -27.02
C GLN A 27 2.53 3.55 -25.71
N MET A 28 1.97 3.00 -24.62
CA MET A 28 2.72 2.88 -23.37
C MET A 28 3.88 1.91 -23.61
N ARG A 29 5.11 2.41 -23.48
CA ARG A 29 6.30 1.60 -23.78
C ARG A 29 6.51 0.55 -22.67
N PRO A 30 6.77 -0.73 -23.01
CA PRO A 30 7.01 -1.79 -22.03
C PRO A 30 8.04 -1.43 -20.96
N GLY A 31 9.12 -0.77 -21.36
CA GLY A 31 10.19 -0.36 -20.44
C GLY A 31 9.75 0.67 -19.38
N SER A 32 8.70 1.46 -19.64
CA SER A 32 8.16 2.41 -18.66
C SER A 32 7.48 1.67 -17.52
N LEU A 33 6.65 0.67 -17.84
CA LEU A 33 5.97 -0.17 -16.84
C LEU A 33 6.96 -0.94 -15.96
N VAL A 34 8.06 -1.43 -16.54
CA VAL A 34 9.12 -2.09 -15.77
C VAL A 34 9.79 -1.12 -14.80
N ARG A 35 10.17 0.07 -15.25
CA ARG A 35 10.81 1.09 -14.38
C ARG A 35 9.90 1.52 -13.24
N TRP A 36 8.65 1.88 -13.56
CA TRP A 36 7.67 2.28 -12.56
C TRP A 36 7.32 1.15 -11.60
N GLY A 37 7.14 -0.07 -12.11
CA GLY A 37 6.86 -1.26 -11.30
C GLY A 37 7.97 -1.56 -10.29
N LEU A 38 9.22 -1.57 -10.75
CA LEU A 38 10.38 -1.77 -9.87
C LEU A 38 10.52 -0.64 -8.84
N ALA A 39 10.33 0.61 -9.26
CA ALA A 39 10.41 1.75 -8.36
C ALA A 39 9.36 1.67 -7.24
N PHE A 40 8.08 1.40 -7.57
CA PHE A 40 7.04 1.25 -6.57
C PHE A 40 7.26 0.04 -5.65
N ALA A 41 7.74 -1.08 -6.19
CA ALA A 41 8.06 -2.25 -5.37
C ALA A 41 9.18 -1.96 -4.36
N LEU A 42 10.24 -1.27 -4.80
CA LEU A 42 11.34 -0.83 -3.94
C LEU A 42 10.85 0.15 -2.87
N LEU A 43 10.10 1.17 -3.26
CA LEU A 43 9.56 2.17 -2.33
C LEU A 43 8.62 1.50 -1.31
N ALA A 44 7.69 0.64 -1.75
CA ALA A 44 6.79 -0.06 -0.85
C ALA A 44 7.53 -1.02 0.10
N GLY A 45 8.57 -1.70 -0.39
CA GLY A 45 9.37 -2.63 0.41
C GLY A 45 10.25 -1.94 1.46
N SER A 46 10.81 -0.76 1.15
CA SER A 46 11.79 -0.09 2.01
C SER A 46 11.22 1.00 2.90
N THR A 47 10.04 1.55 2.61
CA THR A 47 9.49 2.71 3.35
C THR A 47 9.27 2.40 4.82
N ASP A 48 8.59 1.29 5.15
CA ASP A 48 8.30 0.95 6.54
C ASP A 48 9.57 0.60 7.37
N PRO A 49 10.52 -0.21 6.88
CA PRO A 49 11.82 -0.39 7.54
C PRO A 49 12.60 0.91 7.77
N LEU A 50 12.57 1.83 6.80
CA LEU A 50 13.26 3.12 6.89
C LEU A 50 12.66 4.01 8.00
N LEU A 51 11.33 4.01 8.13
CA LEU A 51 10.63 4.87 9.09
C LEU A 51 10.63 4.30 10.51
N ARG A 52 10.80 2.98 10.67
CA ARG A 52 10.90 2.32 11.99
C ARG A 52 12.27 2.40 12.64
N LEU A 53 13.23 3.11 12.03
CA LEU A 53 14.56 3.31 12.61
C LEU A 53 14.45 3.89 14.04
N PRO A 54 15.20 3.35 15.03
CA PRO A 54 15.12 3.82 16.42
C PRO A 54 15.35 5.33 16.58
N ALA A 55 16.21 5.91 15.76
CA ALA A 55 16.54 7.34 15.77
C ALA A 55 15.36 8.26 15.41
N LEU A 56 14.32 7.73 14.75
CA LEU A 56 13.15 8.49 14.31
C LEU A 56 11.96 8.36 15.25
N GLN A 57 12.04 7.49 16.27
CA GLN A 57 10.92 7.24 17.19
C GLN A 57 10.60 8.49 18.02
N GLY A 58 9.31 8.83 18.12
CA GLY A 58 8.84 10.00 18.85
C GLY A 58 8.93 11.35 18.11
N GLN A 59 9.37 11.36 16.84
CA GLN A 59 9.50 12.60 16.05
C GLN A 59 8.65 12.54 14.76
N PRO A 60 7.31 12.74 14.86
CA PRO A 60 6.40 12.54 13.72
C PRO A 60 6.68 13.48 12.56
N ALA A 61 7.10 14.72 12.83
CA ALA A 61 7.46 15.68 11.79
C ALA A 61 8.70 15.26 10.99
N LEU A 62 9.71 14.70 11.66
CA LEU A 62 10.92 14.20 11.00
C LEU A 62 10.62 12.94 10.18
N GLN A 63 9.80 12.03 10.72
CA GLN A 63 9.33 10.86 9.99
C GLN A 63 8.56 11.25 8.72
N ALA A 64 7.66 12.23 8.82
CA ALA A 64 6.92 12.75 7.68
C ALA A 64 7.85 13.36 6.63
N ALA A 65 8.79 14.22 7.04
CA ALA A 65 9.75 14.84 6.15
C ALA A 65 10.62 13.79 5.43
N LEU A 66 11.10 12.79 6.15
CA LEU A 66 11.90 11.70 5.58
C LEU A 66 11.07 10.84 4.62
N ALA A 67 9.83 10.50 4.97
CA ALA A 67 8.93 9.75 4.09
C ALA A 67 8.67 10.50 2.79
N MET A 68 8.35 11.80 2.87
CA MET A 68 8.11 12.65 1.72
C MET A 68 9.36 12.81 0.86
N LEU A 69 10.54 12.99 1.48
CA LEU A 69 11.81 13.07 0.78
C LEU A 69 12.13 11.75 0.06
N TRP A 70 12.00 10.61 0.75
CA TRP A 70 12.25 9.28 0.22
C TRP A 70 11.35 8.96 -0.98
N LEU A 71 10.03 9.13 -0.81
CA LEU A 71 9.04 8.87 -1.86
C LEU A 71 9.19 9.86 -3.01
N GLY A 72 9.33 11.16 -2.70
CA GLY A 72 9.49 12.22 -3.69
C GLY A 72 10.76 12.04 -4.52
N ALA A 73 11.89 11.73 -3.89
CA ALA A 73 13.14 11.45 -4.58
C ALA A 73 13.05 10.19 -5.45
N GLY A 74 12.46 9.11 -4.93
CA GLY A 74 12.28 7.87 -5.70
C GLY A 74 11.38 8.04 -6.92
N ILE A 75 10.25 8.71 -6.76
CA ILE A 75 9.32 9.02 -7.85
C ILE A 75 9.96 10.00 -8.85
N GLY A 76 10.63 11.05 -8.36
CA GLY A 76 11.31 12.03 -9.18
C GLY A 76 12.43 11.42 -10.03
N LEU A 77 13.26 10.56 -9.42
CA LEU A 77 14.30 9.81 -10.13
C LEU A 77 13.69 8.90 -11.20
N THR A 78 12.63 8.18 -10.88
CA THR A 78 11.95 7.28 -11.82
C THR A 78 11.33 8.06 -12.98
N ALA A 79 10.66 9.18 -12.70
CA ALA A 79 10.10 10.06 -13.70
C ALA A 79 11.19 10.65 -14.62
N TRP A 80 12.33 11.05 -14.07
CA TRP A 80 13.47 11.53 -14.85
C TRP A 80 14.06 10.45 -15.75
N LEU A 81 14.28 9.24 -15.24
CA LEU A 81 14.76 8.09 -16.01
C LEU A 81 13.78 7.73 -17.13
N ASP A 82 12.48 7.71 -16.82
CA ASP A 82 11.44 7.40 -17.79
C ASP A 82 11.35 8.48 -18.88
N TRP A 83 11.39 9.75 -18.51
CA TRP A 83 11.43 10.86 -19.45
C TRP A 83 12.64 10.78 -20.38
N ARG A 84 13.84 10.51 -19.86
CA ARG A 84 15.05 10.32 -20.68
C ARG A 84 14.90 9.18 -21.67
N ALA A 85 14.35 8.04 -21.23
CA ALA A 85 14.10 6.90 -22.10
C ALA A 85 13.03 7.20 -23.16
N VAL A 86 11.99 7.95 -22.79
CA VAL A 86 10.95 8.39 -23.73
C VAL A 86 11.54 9.31 -24.80
N GLN A 87 12.33 10.31 -24.39
CA GLN A 87 12.98 11.25 -25.31
C GLN A 87 13.98 10.54 -26.23
N ALA A 88 14.85 9.68 -25.70
CA ALA A 88 15.84 8.96 -26.50
C ALA A 88 15.19 8.13 -27.62
N ALA A 89 14.10 7.43 -27.32
CA ALA A 89 13.41 6.66 -28.35
C ALA A 89 12.48 7.52 -29.24
N ALA A 90 12.06 8.72 -28.82
CA ALA A 90 11.40 9.67 -29.72
C ALA A 90 12.39 10.25 -30.74
N THR A 91 13.60 10.61 -30.29
CA THR A 91 14.68 11.08 -31.18
C THR A 91 15.15 10.01 -32.16
N GLN A 92 15.12 8.73 -31.78
CA GLN A 92 15.47 7.63 -32.70
C GLN A 92 14.40 7.37 -33.76
N ALA A 93 13.16 7.79 -33.50
CA ALA A 93 12.03 7.58 -34.40
C ALA A 93 11.68 8.83 -35.24
N ASP A 94 12.38 9.95 -35.04
CA ASP A 94 12.02 11.28 -35.57
C ASP A 94 10.55 11.66 -35.32
N GLU A 95 10.03 11.28 -34.15
CA GLU A 95 8.63 11.54 -33.76
C GLU A 95 8.53 12.65 -32.71
N THR A 96 7.59 13.57 -32.89
CA THR A 96 7.19 14.53 -31.85
C THR A 96 6.18 13.90 -30.91
N LEU A 97 6.34 14.11 -29.60
CA LEU A 97 5.44 13.53 -28.60
C LEU A 97 4.02 14.10 -28.74
N PRO A 98 2.97 13.26 -28.79
CA PRO A 98 1.60 13.73 -28.93
C PRO A 98 1.15 14.54 -27.70
N PHE A 99 0.38 15.61 -27.93
CA PHE A 99 -0.14 16.49 -26.89
C PHE A 99 -0.87 15.73 -25.78
N VAL A 100 -1.67 14.73 -26.14
CA VAL A 100 -2.44 13.92 -25.19
C VAL A 100 -1.52 13.14 -24.24
N GLN A 101 -0.40 12.61 -24.71
CA GLN A 101 0.57 11.91 -23.86
C GLN A 101 1.16 12.85 -22.80
N VAL A 102 1.41 14.11 -23.14
CA VAL A 102 1.88 15.12 -22.18
C VAL A 102 0.81 15.39 -21.12
N GLN A 103 -0.46 15.50 -21.50
CA GLN A 103 -1.55 15.73 -20.53
C GLN A 103 -1.75 14.54 -19.59
N ILE A 104 -1.76 13.32 -20.12
CA ILE A 104 -1.87 12.10 -19.30
C ILE A 104 -0.67 12.00 -18.35
N SER A 105 0.54 12.31 -18.80
CA SER A 105 1.74 12.33 -17.96
C SER A 105 1.63 13.35 -16.81
N LYS A 106 1.01 14.51 -17.04
CA LYS A 106 0.74 15.49 -15.97
C LYS A 106 -0.25 14.94 -14.94
N VAL A 107 -1.33 14.30 -15.39
CA VAL A 107 -2.31 13.66 -14.50
C VAL A 107 -1.65 12.57 -13.68
N TRP A 108 -0.80 11.74 -14.29
CA TRP A 108 -0.02 10.72 -13.60
C TRP A 108 0.86 11.32 -12.51
N MET A 109 1.65 12.36 -12.83
CA MET A 109 2.48 13.03 -11.83
C MET A 109 1.65 13.68 -10.72
N LEU A 110 0.46 14.20 -11.02
CA LEU A 110 -0.46 14.74 -10.02
C LEU A 110 -0.95 13.64 -9.07
N LEU A 111 -1.36 12.47 -9.59
CA LEU A 111 -1.77 11.32 -8.77
C LEU A 111 -0.65 10.85 -7.85
N LEU A 112 0.58 10.74 -8.37
CA LEU A 112 1.73 10.34 -7.56
C LEU A 112 2.07 11.37 -6.49
N THR A 113 1.99 12.67 -6.82
CA THR A 113 2.19 13.75 -5.85
C THR A 113 1.14 13.69 -4.75
N ALA A 114 -0.13 13.43 -5.10
CA ALA A 114 -1.20 13.23 -4.14
C ALA A 114 -0.92 12.04 -3.21
N GLY A 115 -0.37 10.94 -3.74
CA GLY A 115 0.08 9.80 -2.92
C GLY A 115 1.19 10.17 -1.92
N VAL A 116 2.17 10.98 -2.32
CA VAL A 116 3.23 11.47 -1.42
C VAL A 116 2.64 12.36 -0.33
N LEU A 117 1.79 13.32 -0.71
CA LEU A 117 1.13 14.23 0.23
C LEU A 117 0.23 13.49 1.21
N TYR A 118 -0.55 12.51 0.73
CA TYR A 118 -1.37 11.65 1.57
C TYR A 118 -0.51 10.86 2.55
N THR A 119 0.60 10.28 2.09
CA THR A 119 1.51 9.54 2.98
C THR A 119 2.07 10.47 4.08
N GLY A 120 2.51 11.67 3.70
CA GLY A 120 2.98 12.69 4.66
C GLY A 120 1.88 13.14 5.63
N SER A 121 0.64 13.28 5.18
CA SER A 121 -0.48 13.70 6.03
C SER A 121 -0.81 12.65 7.10
N THR A 122 -0.57 11.36 6.82
CA THR A 122 -0.88 10.29 7.78
C THR A 122 -0.09 10.36 9.09
N PHE A 123 1.06 11.03 9.12
CA PHE A 123 1.83 11.25 10.35
C PHE A 123 1.19 12.29 11.29
N PHE A 124 0.34 13.17 10.76
CA PHE A 124 -0.33 14.21 11.54
C PHE A 124 -1.79 13.89 11.81
N PHE A 125 -2.47 13.25 10.86
CA PHE A 125 -3.91 12.97 10.93
C PHE A 125 -4.26 11.48 11.13
N GLY A 126 -3.25 10.60 11.13
CA GLY A 126 -3.47 9.15 11.18
C GLY A 126 -3.84 8.55 9.82
N GLY A 127 -4.34 7.31 9.81
CA GLY A 127 -4.72 6.62 8.57
C GLY A 127 -3.59 5.86 7.86
N ALA A 128 -2.42 5.72 8.50
CA ALA A 128 -1.26 5.02 7.95
C ALA A 128 -1.58 3.58 7.46
N TYR A 129 -2.59 2.93 8.05
CA TYR A 129 -3.03 1.58 7.68
C TYR A 129 -3.60 1.48 6.24
N GLN A 130 -4.04 2.60 5.64
CA GLN A 130 -4.62 2.64 4.29
C GLN A 130 -3.60 2.99 3.21
N VAL A 131 -2.42 3.50 3.58
CA VAL A 131 -1.43 4.11 2.65
C VAL A 131 -1.12 3.21 1.46
N TYR A 132 -0.81 1.94 1.69
CA TYR A 132 -0.50 0.99 0.62
C TYR A 132 -1.64 0.83 -0.39
N MET A 133 -2.88 0.76 0.09
CA MET A 133 -4.03 0.58 -0.79
C MET A 133 -4.40 1.87 -1.51
N VAL A 134 -4.22 3.04 -0.89
CA VAL A 134 -4.36 4.33 -1.57
C VAL A 134 -3.35 4.44 -2.72
N TRP A 135 -2.09 4.07 -2.50
CA TRP A 135 -1.09 4.01 -3.56
C TRP A 135 -1.50 3.05 -4.68
N LEU A 136 -1.97 1.85 -4.32
CA LEU A 136 -2.41 0.85 -5.29
C LEU A 136 -3.59 1.36 -6.14
N ALA A 137 -4.55 2.03 -5.51
CA ALA A 137 -5.68 2.65 -6.18
C ALA A 137 -5.23 3.79 -7.11
N LEU A 138 -4.34 4.69 -6.66
CA LEU A 138 -3.83 5.78 -7.49
C LEU A 138 -3.06 5.26 -8.71
N VAL A 139 -2.24 4.22 -8.51
CA VAL A 139 -1.51 3.55 -9.61
C VAL A 139 -2.47 2.86 -10.57
N GLY A 140 -3.45 2.11 -10.06
CA GLY A 140 -4.48 1.45 -10.89
C GLY A 140 -5.30 2.44 -11.70
N LEU A 141 -5.73 3.55 -11.08
CA LEU A 141 -6.44 4.64 -11.75
C LEU A 141 -5.57 5.29 -12.83
N GLY A 142 -4.30 5.56 -12.53
CA GLY A 142 -3.39 6.14 -13.51
C GLY A 142 -3.10 5.21 -14.69
N LEU A 143 -2.98 3.90 -14.46
CA LEU A 143 -2.91 2.91 -15.53
C LEU A 143 -4.19 2.86 -16.35
N PHE A 144 -5.35 2.86 -15.71
CA PHE A 144 -6.65 2.88 -16.39
C PHE A 144 -6.77 4.09 -17.32
N LEU A 145 -6.43 5.29 -16.82
CA LEU A 145 -6.42 6.52 -17.61
C LEU A 145 -5.44 6.45 -18.80
N HIS A 146 -4.26 5.84 -18.62
CA HIS A 146 -3.36 5.60 -19.75
C HIS A 146 -3.94 4.57 -20.73
N GLY A 147 -4.63 3.55 -20.24
CA GLY A 147 -5.27 2.50 -21.02
C GLY A 147 -6.31 3.02 -22.00
N LEU A 148 -7.17 3.94 -21.55
CA LEU A 148 -8.23 4.58 -22.35
C LEU A 148 -7.70 5.20 -23.66
N PHE A 149 -6.45 5.65 -23.67
CA PHE A 149 -5.83 6.29 -24.85
C PHE A 149 -4.71 5.45 -25.48
N SER A 150 -4.42 4.26 -24.94
CA SER A 150 -3.31 3.41 -25.40
C SER A 150 -3.75 2.05 -25.92
N GLN A 151 -4.07 1.14 -25.01
CA GLN A 151 -4.37 -0.26 -25.29
C GLN A 151 -5.39 -0.76 -24.27
N GLU A 152 -6.41 -1.48 -24.78
CA GLU A 152 -7.48 -2.09 -23.99
C GLU A 152 -6.93 -2.98 -22.84
N LEU A 153 -5.78 -3.64 -23.03
CA LEU A 153 -5.15 -4.44 -21.98
C LEU A 153 -4.71 -3.60 -20.77
N VAL A 154 -4.13 -2.43 -21.00
CA VAL A 154 -3.68 -1.53 -19.91
C VAL A 154 -4.88 -0.97 -19.16
N GLU A 155 -5.98 -0.71 -19.87
CA GLU A 155 -7.24 -0.28 -19.28
C GLU A 155 -7.77 -1.33 -18.30
N TRP A 156 -7.97 -2.58 -18.76
CA TRP A 156 -8.45 -3.67 -17.91
C TRP A 156 -7.51 -3.99 -16.75
N ALA A 157 -6.19 -3.94 -16.98
CA ALA A 157 -5.21 -4.14 -15.91
C ALA A 157 -5.30 -3.02 -14.85
N GLY A 158 -5.40 -1.77 -15.28
CA GLY A 158 -5.57 -0.62 -14.38
C GLY A 158 -6.86 -0.69 -13.56
N ALA A 159 -7.98 -1.00 -14.22
CA ALA A 159 -9.27 -1.19 -13.57
C ALA A 159 -9.23 -2.34 -12.55
N ALA A 160 -8.61 -3.47 -12.91
CA ALA A 160 -8.45 -4.61 -12.03
C ALA A 160 -7.63 -4.27 -10.77
N VAL A 161 -6.50 -3.57 -10.93
CA VAL A 161 -5.65 -3.12 -9.81
C VAL A 161 -6.41 -2.14 -8.90
N PHE A 162 -7.14 -1.20 -9.49
CA PHE A 162 -7.96 -0.25 -8.74
C PHE A 162 -9.06 -0.95 -7.93
N LEU A 163 -9.82 -1.86 -8.56
CA LEU A 163 -10.86 -2.64 -7.89
C LEU A 163 -10.30 -3.55 -6.80
N MET A 164 -9.15 -4.18 -7.05
CA MET A 164 -8.47 -5.00 -6.04
C MET A 164 -8.14 -4.17 -4.80
N ALA A 165 -7.61 -2.95 -4.96
CA ALA A 165 -7.33 -2.07 -3.82
C ALA A 165 -8.60 -1.81 -2.99
N LEU A 166 -9.72 -1.47 -3.64
CA LEU A 166 -11.00 -1.25 -2.96
C LEU A 166 -11.50 -2.49 -2.24
N LEU A 167 -11.47 -3.65 -2.91
CA LEU A 167 -11.91 -4.92 -2.33
C LEU A 167 -11.07 -5.31 -1.12
N VAL A 168 -9.76 -5.07 -1.14
CA VAL A 168 -8.88 -5.32 0.01
C VAL A 168 -9.28 -4.44 1.20
N LEU A 169 -9.53 -3.13 1.00
CA LEU A 169 -10.06 -2.30 2.08
C LEU A 169 -11.41 -2.80 2.60
N MET A 170 -12.34 -3.14 1.71
CA MET A 170 -13.69 -3.56 2.08
C MET A 170 -13.71 -4.92 2.78
N SER A 171 -12.80 -5.82 2.41
CA SER A 171 -12.68 -7.15 3.02
C SER A 171 -12.17 -7.11 4.45
N GLY A 172 -11.54 -6.00 4.86
CA GLY A 172 -10.90 -5.89 6.16
C GLY A 172 -9.72 -6.84 6.33
N LEU A 173 -9.04 -7.23 5.24
CA LEU A 173 -7.85 -8.10 5.30
C LEU A 173 -6.80 -7.56 6.31
N PRO A 174 -6.04 -8.46 6.97
CA PRO A 174 -5.01 -8.04 7.91
C PRO A 174 -3.95 -7.16 7.24
N LEU A 175 -3.42 -6.18 7.99
CA LEU A 175 -2.45 -5.20 7.48
C LEU A 175 -1.18 -5.86 6.91
N ALA A 176 -0.82 -7.05 7.40
CA ALA A 176 0.29 -7.87 6.90
C ALA A 176 0.19 -8.15 5.40
N TRP A 177 -1.02 -8.20 4.83
CA TRP A 177 -1.26 -8.44 3.40
C TRP A 177 -1.01 -7.21 2.53
N HIS A 178 -1.15 -6.00 3.09
CA HIS A 178 -1.20 -4.77 2.30
C HIS A 178 0.14 -4.49 1.60
N ARG A 179 1.26 -4.60 2.32
CA ARG A 179 2.59 -4.34 1.75
C ARG A 179 2.99 -5.39 0.69
N PRO A 180 2.93 -6.71 0.97
CA PRO A 180 3.24 -7.73 -0.05
C PRO A 180 2.38 -7.63 -1.31
N LEU A 181 1.10 -7.24 -1.18
CA LEU A 181 0.23 -7.00 -2.34
C LEU A 181 0.76 -5.88 -3.22
N VAL A 182 1.11 -4.73 -2.66
CA VAL A 182 1.67 -3.61 -3.44
C VAL A 182 3.00 -4.01 -4.07
N VAL A 183 3.90 -4.65 -3.31
CA VAL A 183 5.20 -5.10 -3.81
C VAL A 183 5.05 -6.10 -4.96
N SER A 184 4.11 -7.04 -4.87
CA SER A 184 3.87 -8.05 -5.90
C SER A 184 3.19 -7.44 -7.13
N THR A 185 2.18 -6.59 -6.93
CA THR A 185 1.47 -5.91 -8.02
C THR A 185 2.41 -5.03 -8.82
N SER A 186 3.25 -4.24 -8.13
CA SER A 186 4.21 -3.36 -8.78
C SER A 186 5.43 -4.11 -9.31
N GLY A 187 6.01 -5.02 -8.53
CA GLY A 187 7.29 -5.67 -8.85
C GLY A 187 7.19 -6.84 -9.81
N ILE A 188 6.01 -7.47 -9.94
CA ILE A 188 5.80 -8.64 -10.79
C ILE A 188 4.75 -8.33 -11.86
N ALA A 189 3.55 -7.89 -11.45
CA ALA A 189 2.46 -7.72 -12.41
C ALA A 189 2.70 -6.57 -13.40
N MET A 190 3.24 -5.41 -12.98
CA MET A 190 3.55 -4.33 -13.94
C MET A 190 4.64 -4.71 -14.97
N PRO A 191 5.78 -5.34 -14.60
CA PRO A 191 6.72 -5.87 -15.58
C PRO A 191 6.11 -6.93 -16.51
N LEU A 192 5.29 -7.84 -15.97
CA LEU A 192 4.59 -8.85 -16.75
C LEU A 192 3.61 -8.21 -17.75
N LEU A 193 2.89 -7.17 -17.34
CA LEU A 193 2.05 -6.35 -18.21
C LEU A 193 2.90 -5.74 -19.34
N GLY A 194 4.05 -5.14 -19.02
CA GLY A 194 4.98 -4.63 -20.02
C GLY A 194 5.39 -5.70 -21.05
N TRP A 195 5.68 -6.92 -20.59
CA TRP A 195 6.01 -8.04 -21.46
C TRP A 195 4.82 -8.50 -22.33
N LEU A 196 3.60 -8.53 -21.78
CA LEU A 196 2.38 -8.88 -22.53
C LEU A 196 2.08 -7.86 -23.63
N LEU A 197 2.24 -6.57 -23.36
CA LEU A 197 2.05 -5.50 -24.34
C LEU A 197 3.04 -5.61 -25.51
N HIS A 198 4.22 -6.19 -25.28
CA HIS A 198 5.18 -6.45 -26.36
C HIS A 198 4.71 -7.58 -27.30
N ARG A 199 3.87 -8.51 -26.82
CA ARG A 199 3.42 -9.69 -27.58
C ARG A 199 2.07 -9.50 -28.28
N SER A 200 1.23 -8.56 -27.87
CA SER A 200 -0.18 -8.44 -28.29
C SER A 200 -0.39 -7.84 -29.69
N ALA A 201 0.57 -7.92 -30.61
CA ALA A 201 0.45 -7.40 -31.98
C ALA A 201 -0.41 -8.26 -32.93
N SER A 202 -1.21 -9.20 -32.41
CA SER A 202 -2.02 -10.11 -33.24
C SER A 202 -3.40 -9.50 -33.57
N PRO A 203 -3.82 -9.45 -34.85
CA PRO A 203 -5.12 -8.94 -35.25
C PRO A 203 -6.22 -9.96 -34.90
N LEU A 204 -6.76 -9.86 -33.68
CA LEU A 204 -7.93 -10.62 -33.24
C LEU A 204 -9.21 -9.78 -33.41
N PRO A 205 -10.37 -10.41 -33.71
CA PRO A 205 -11.66 -9.73 -33.72
C PRO A 205 -11.99 -9.17 -32.32
N ASN A 206 -12.69 -8.03 -32.28
CA ASN A 206 -12.88 -7.22 -31.05
C ASN A 206 -13.36 -8.00 -29.83
N LEU A 207 -14.33 -8.93 -29.98
CA LEU A 207 -14.83 -9.73 -28.85
C LEU A 207 -13.77 -10.68 -28.28
N ARG A 208 -13.00 -11.36 -29.15
CA ARG A 208 -11.89 -12.24 -28.72
C ARG A 208 -10.77 -11.44 -28.07
N ARG A 209 -10.49 -10.25 -28.59
CA ARG A 209 -9.49 -9.33 -28.02
C ARG A 209 -9.86 -8.92 -26.60
N SER A 210 -11.12 -8.52 -26.38
CA SER A 210 -11.60 -8.12 -25.05
C SER A 210 -11.54 -9.29 -24.05
N MET A 211 -11.97 -10.49 -24.46
CA MET A 211 -11.83 -11.70 -23.63
C MET A 211 -10.37 -12.04 -23.31
N THR A 212 -9.46 -11.94 -24.28
CA THR A 212 -8.03 -12.16 -24.01
C THR A 212 -7.48 -11.11 -23.05
N CYS A 213 -7.89 -9.84 -23.17
CA CYS A 213 -7.47 -8.77 -22.25
C CYS A 213 -7.96 -9.04 -20.83
N MET A 214 -9.23 -9.46 -20.68
CA MET A 214 -9.82 -9.81 -19.39
C MET A 214 -9.09 -11.00 -18.74
N VAL A 215 -8.82 -12.07 -19.50
CA VAL A 215 -8.08 -13.23 -19.00
C VAL A 215 -6.65 -12.84 -18.60
N SER A 216 -5.97 -12.02 -19.38
CA SER A 216 -4.64 -11.53 -19.00
C SER A 216 -4.67 -10.59 -17.79
N ALA A 217 -5.69 -9.75 -17.64
CA ALA A 217 -5.88 -8.92 -16.44
C ALA A 217 -6.11 -9.79 -15.20
N MET A 218 -6.91 -10.85 -15.32
CA MET A 218 -7.06 -11.85 -14.25
C MET A 218 -5.75 -12.58 -13.96
N GLY A 219 -4.98 -12.93 -14.99
CA GLY A 219 -3.64 -13.51 -14.84
C GLY A 219 -2.66 -12.57 -14.12
N LEU A 220 -2.75 -11.27 -14.36
CA LEU A 220 -1.98 -10.23 -13.67
C LEU A 220 -2.40 -10.09 -12.19
N LEU A 221 -3.70 -10.17 -11.90
CA LEU A 221 -4.19 -10.23 -10.52
C LEU A 221 -3.68 -11.49 -9.81
N ALA A 222 -3.73 -12.66 -10.46
CA ALA A 222 -3.16 -13.89 -9.90
C ALA A 222 -1.64 -13.74 -9.64
N ALA A 223 -0.91 -13.13 -10.57
CA ALA A 223 0.52 -12.81 -10.41
C ALA A 223 0.79 -11.76 -9.32
N SER A 224 -0.22 -11.05 -8.83
CA SER A 224 -0.13 -10.11 -7.72
C SER A 224 -0.46 -10.79 -6.39
N VAL A 225 -1.57 -11.52 -6.35
CA VAL A 225 -2.12 -12.13 -5.13
C VAL A 225 -1.34 -13.38 -4.71
N LEU A 226 -0.96 -14.26 -5.65
CA LEU A 226 -0.28 -15.51 -5.30
C LEU A 226 1.11 -15.27 -4.67
N PRO A 227 1.98 -14.38 -5.20
CA PRO A 227 3.23 -14.08 -4.55
C PRO A 227 3.06 -13.33 -3.23
N ALA A 228 2.03 -12.47 -3.11
CA ALA A 228 1.71 -11.82 -1.84
C ALA A 228 1.28 -12.85 -0.78
N MET A 229 0.42 -13.80 -1.14
CA MET A 229 0.02 -14.91 -0.28
C MET A 229 1.21 -15.76 0.12
N ALA A 230 2.05 -16.15 -0.85
CA ALA A 230 3.26 -16.91 -0.59
C ALA A 230 4.20 -16.12 0.34
N ALA A 231 4.37 -14.82 0.17
CA ALA A 231 5.20 -13.99 1.04
C ALA A 231 4.64 -13.88 2.46
N VAL A 232 3.30 -13.77 2.61
CA VAL A 232 2.65 -13.77 3.93
C VAL A 232 2.82 -15.13 4.61
N GLN A 233 2.49 -16.22 3.92
CA GLN A 233 2.67 -17.58 4.44
C GLN A 233 4.14 -17.86 4.76
N TRP A 234 5.05 -17.45 3.87
CA TRP A 234 6.48 -17.54 4.08
C TRP A 234 6.88 -16.78 5.35
N SER A 235 6.45 -15.52 5.51
CA SER A 235 6.77 -14.72 6.70
C SER A 235 6.22 -15.33 8.00
N GLN A 236 5.05 -15.96 7.94
CA GLN A 236 4.46 -16.71 9.05
C GLN A 236 5.26 -17.99 9.35
N SER A 237 5.77 -18.66 8.30
CA SER A 237 6.53 -19.90 8.44
C SER A 237 8.01 -19.71 8.80
N LEU A 238 8.63 -18.58 8.42
CA LEU A 238 10.10 -18.45 8.45
C LEU A 238 10.75 -18.03 9.75
N ALA A 239 10.00 -17.73 10.81
CA ALA A 239 10.60 -17.15 12.00
C ALA A 239 10.56 -18.04 13.25
N LEU A 240 9.83 -19.16 13.22
CA LEU A 240 9.42 -19.84 14.44
C LEU A 240 9.74 -21.34 14.40
N PRO A 241 10.44 -21.88 15.43
CA PRO A 241 10.57 -23.32 15.58
C PRO A 241 9.19 -23.98 15.59
N PRO A 242 9.01 -25.17 14.97
CA PRO A 242 7.72 -25.86 14.95
C PRO A 242 7.23 -26.20 16.36
N ASP A 243 8.17 -26.48 17.28
CA ASP A 243 7.89 -26.83 18.67
C ASP A 243 8.31 -25.69 19.60
N ILE A 244 7.52 -24.60 19.62
CA ILE A 244 7.68 -23.56 20.64
C ILE A 244 7.03 -24.06 21.93
N PRO A 245 7.78 -24.18 23.04
CA PRO A 245 7.22 -24.61 24.31
C PRO A 245 6.23 -23.56 24.83
N VAL A 246 5.03 -24.02 25.18
CA VAL A 246 3.94 -23.19 25.70
C VAL A 246 3.96 -23.24 27.22
N TYR A 247 4.04 -22.08 27.85
CA TYR A 247 4.02 -21.92 29.31
C TYR A 247 2.81 -21.11 29.73
N SER A 248 2.21 -21.49 30.87
CA SER A 248 1.30 -20.61 31.58
C SER A 248 2.08 -19.47 32.24
N GLN A 249 1.40 -18.35 32.51
CA GLN A 249 2.01 -17.22 33.23
C GLN A 249 2.67 -17.66 34.56
N LYS A 250 2.04 -18.58 35.30
CA LYS A 250 2.58 -19.10 36.56
C LYS A 250 3.89 -19.88 36.35
N ALA A 251 3.94 -20.73 35.31
CA ALA A 251 5.14 -21.49 34.99
C ALA A 251 6.28 -20.57 34.50
N LEU A 252 5.94 -19.51 33.75
CA LEU A 252 6.89 -18.51 33.31
C LEU A 252 7.49 -17.72 34.49
N LEU A 253 6.66 -17.33 35.46
CA LEU A 253 7.11 -16.63 36.68
C LEU A 253 8.02 -17.51 37.56
N GLN A 254 7.86 -18.83 37.52
CA GLN A 254 8.70 -19.78 38.27
C GLN A 254 10.09 -19.97 37.66
N LEU A 255 10.26 -19.69 36.35
CA LEU A 255 11.58 -19.71 35.70
C LEU A 255 12.49 -18.58 36.19
N GLY A 256 11.91 -17.51 36.75
CA GLY A 256 12.63 -16.34 37.27
C GLY A 256 13.26 -15.47 36.18
N ASP A 257 13.93 -14.39 36.58
CA ASP A 257 14.54 -13.40 35.67
C ASP A 257 15.90 -13.84 35.10
N ASP A 258 16.33 -15.08 35.32
CA ASP A 258 17.64 -15.59 34.89
C ASP A 258 17.65 -15.84 33.37
N PRO A 259 18.28 -14.98 32.55
CA PRO A 259 18.17 -15.05 31.09
C PRO A 259 18.73 -16.35 30.51
N ALA A 260 19.62 -17.02 31.24
CA ALA A 260 20.25 -18.28 30.82
C ALA A 260 19.28 -19.48 30.85
N ARG A 261 18.15 -19.37 31.56
CA ARG A 261 17.13 -20.44 31.65
C ARG A 261 16.02 -20.29 30.64
N TRP A 262 15.94 -19.15 29.95
CA TRP A 262 14.90 -18.87 28.98
C TRP A 262 15.29 -19.50 27.65
N PRO A 263 14.46 -20.43 27.10
CA PRO A 263 14.57 -20.79 25.71
C PRO A 263 14.47 -19.52 24.85
N ARG A 264 15.21 -19.49 23.74
CA ARG A 264 15.18 -18.35 22.80
C ARG A 264 13.77 -18.02 22.31
N TYR A 265 12.91 -19.04 22.17
CA TYR A 265 11.51 -18.90 21.77
C TYR A 265 10.61 -19.56 22.81
N VAL A 266 9.68 -18.80 23.38
CA VAL A 266 8.72 -19.28 24.37
C VAL A 266 7.34 -18.73 24.04
N ALA A 267 6.30 -19.56 24.10
CA ALA A 267 4.92 -19.10 23.96
C ALA A 267 4.30 -18.91 25.35
N LEU A 268 3.84 -17.71 25.65
CA LEU A 268 3.03 -17.45 26.84
C LEU A 268 1.57 -17.67 26.50
N HIS A 269 0.98 -18.69 27.12
CA HIS A 269 -0.45 -18.91 27.03
C HIS A 269 -1.21 -17.93 27.93
N VAL A 270 -2.18 -17.26 27.33
CA VAL A 270 -3.08 -16.31 27.97
C VAL A 270 -4.51 -16.79 27.76
N ALA A 271 -5.14 -17.22 28.85
CA ALA A 271 -6.50 -17.74 28.83
C ALA A 271 -7.54 -16.62 28.62
N ALA A 272 -8.66 -16.97 28.00
CA ALA A 272 -9.85 -16.14 27.94
C ALA A 272 -10.28 -15.69 29.35
N GLY A 273 -10.73 -14.44 29.47
CA GLY A 273 -11.06 -13.81 30.73
C GLY A 273 -9.87 -13.25 31.50
N THR A 274 -8.62 -13.52 31.08
CA THR A 274 -7.44 -12.90 31.72
C THR A 274 -7.51 -11.38 31.57
N PRO A 275 -7.44 -10.61 32.68
CA PRO A 275 -7.46 -9.17 32.62
C PRO A 275 -6.12 -8.62 32.13
N VAL A 276 -6.16 -7.64 31.24
CA VAL A 276 -5.01 -6.87 30.78
C VAL A 276 -5.24 -5.39 30.99
N GLU A 277 -4.21 -4.73 31.49
CA GLU A 277 -4.17 -3.29 31.66
C GLU A 277 -3.38 -2.69 30.50
N LEU A 278 -4.06 -1.96 29.62
CA LEU A 278 -3.44 -1.13 28.61
C LEU A 278 -3.17 0.24 29.22
N LYS A 279 -1.89 0.57 29.37
CA LYS A 279 -1.48 1.93 29.71
C LYS A 279 -1.42 2.76 28.42
N LEU A 280 -2.30 3.74 28.32
CA LEU A 280 -2.36 4.69 27.23
C LEU A 280 -1.84 6.04 27.72
N ASP A 281 -0.73 6.46 27.13
CA ASP A 281 -0.23 7.82 27.27
C ASP A 281 -0.69 8.57 26.00
N ILE A 282 -1.81 9.30 26.12
CA ILE A 282 -2.38 10.13 25.03
C ILE A 282 -1.91 11.55 25.25
N ASP A 283 -0.91 11.97 24.48
CA ASP A 283 -0.39 13.34 24.53
C ASP A 283 -0.77 14.08 23.24
N GLY A 284 -1.21 15.32 23.38
CA GLY A 284 -1.65 16.15 22.26
C GLY A 284 -1.18 17.58 22.42
N GLY A 285 -1.33 18.39 21.36
CA GLY A 285 -0.90 19.80 21.40
C GLY A 285 -1.63 20.65 22.46
N VAL A 286 -2.86 20.27 22.81
CA VAL A 286 -3.72 20.98 23.79
C VAL A 286 -4.08 20.10 24.99
N LEU A 287 -3.97 18.78 24.85
CA LEU A 287 -4.29 17.79 25.88
C LEU A 287 -2.99 17.23 26.44
N ARG A 288 -2.80 17.35 27.75
CA ARG A 288 -1.67 16.74 28.43
C ARG A 288 -2.15 15.51 29.18
N SER A 289 -1.48 14.37 28.99
CA SER A 289 -1.77 13.17 29.77
C SER A 289 -1.60 13.42 31.27
N ALA A 290 -2.53 12.91 32.07
CA ALA A 290 -2.40 12.95 33.53
C ALA A 290 -1.17 12.14 33.99
N PRO A 291 -0.46 12.57 35.05
CA PRO A 291 0.67 11.83 35.59
C PRO A 291 0.22 10.42 36.03
N GLY A 292 0.70 9.40 35.32
CA GLY A 292 0.30 8.00 35.51
C GLY A 292 -0.38 7.34 34.31
N GLY A 293 -0.78 8.12 33.30
CA GLY A 293 -1.43 7.64 32.07
C GLY A 293 -2.87 7.17 32.29
N ALA A 294 -3.64 7.06 31.21
CA ALA A 294 -4.95 6.41 31.25
C ALA A 294 -4.74 4.89 31.29
N ARG A 295 -5.39 4.21 32.23
CA ARG A 295 -5.30 2.76 32.39
C ARG A 295 -6.63 2.15 31.99
N LEU A 296 -6.65 1.49 30.84
CA LEU A 296 -7.84 0.79 30.36
C LEU A 296 -7.71 -0.69 30.69
N ARG A 297 -8.69 -1.21 31.41
CA ARG A 297 -8.77 -2.63 31.76
C ARG A 297 -9.61 -3.35 30.72
N TYR A 298 -9.01 -4.33 30.08
CA TYR A 298 -9.64 -5.22 29.12
C TYR A 298 -9.58 -6.66 29.63
N THR A 299 -10.41 -7.52 29.07
CA THR A 299 -10.32 -8.97 29.25
C THR A 299 -10.21 -9.61 27.88
N PHE A 300 -9.36 -10.62 27.75
CA PHE A 300 -9.30 -11.39 26.52
C PHE A 300 -10.59 -12.20 26.34
N THR A 301 -11.11 -12.23 25.11
CA THR A 301 -12.36 -12.95 24.81
C THR A 301 -12.14 -14.38 24.35
N GLN A 302 -10.89 -14.74 24.04
CA GLN A 302 -10.48 -16.04 23.54
C GLN A 302 -9.06 -16.33 24.02
N ASP A 303 -8.71 -17.61 24.05
CA ASP A 303 -7.37 -18.06 24.38
C ASP A 303 -6.37 -17.62 23.30
N MET A 304 -5.19 -17.19 23.73
CA MET A 304 -4.11 -16.83 22.82
C MET A 304 -2.75 -17.21 23.38
N ASP A 305 -1.81 -17.47 22.49
CA ASP A 305 -0.40 -17.60 22.81
C ASP A 305 0.35 -16.38 22.27
N VAL A 306 1.14 -15.74 23.12
CA VAL A 306 2.02 -14.63 22.76
C VAL A 306 3.45 -15.13 22.72
N LEU A 307 4.13 -14.93 21.59
CA LEU A 307 5.52 -15.34 21.47
C LEU A 307 6.44 -14.37 22.20
N LEU A 308 7.28 -14.92 23.06
CA LEU A 308 8.43 -14.29 23.68
C LEU A 308 9.71 -14.72 22.94
N ILE A 309 10.53 -13.75 22.53
CA ILE A 309 11.87 -13.99 21.96
C ILE A 309 12.88 -13.43 22.94
N ASP A 310 13.79 -14.27 23.45
CA ASP A 310 14.78 -13.91 24.47
C ASP A 310 14.13 -13.20 25.68
N GLY A 311 12.98 -13.73 26.10
CA GLY A 311 12.18 -13.21 27.22
C GLY A 311 11.43 -11.91 26.98
N LYS A 312 11.47 -11.35 25.77
CA LYS A 312 10.71 -10.15 25.40
C LYS A 312 9.51 -10.50 24.55
N PRO A 313 8.33 -9.90 24.80
CA PRO A 313 7.16 -10.13 23.94
C PRO A 313 7.46 -9.65 22.53
N SER A 314 7.19 -10.52 21.56
CA SER A 314 7.29 -10.22 20.15
C SER A 314 5.92 -9.80 19.59
N HIS A 315 5.87 -9.52 18.29
CA HIS A 315 4.64 -9.23 17.56
C HIS A 315 3.89 -10.48 17.06
N HIS A 316 4.40 -11.68 17.33
CA HIS A 316 3.76 -12.92 16.88
C HIS A 316 2.77 -13.43 17.93
N ILE A 317 1.56 -13.75 17.47
CA ILE A 317 0.50 -14.34 18.28
C ILE A 317 -0.05 -15.59 17.61
N ARG A 318 -0.61 -16.48 18.41
CA ARG A 318 -1.36 -17.65 17.94
C ARG A 318 -2.69 -17.67 18.65
N LEU A 319 -3.79 -17.66 17.91
CA LEU A 319 -5.11 -17.88 18.46
C LEU A 319 -5.39 -19.37 18.52
N ASP A 320 -6.28 -19.80 19.42
CA ASP A 320 -6.65 -21.21 19.54
C ASP A 320 -7.14 -21.76 18.18
N GLY A 321 -6.58 -22.92 17.79
CA GLY A 321 -6.83 -23.56 16.49
C GLY A 321 -6.25 -22.85 15.25
N GLN A 322 -5.46 -21.78 15.39
CA GLN A 322 -4.82 -21.07 14.28
C GLN A 322 -3.30 -21.23 14.31
N ASP A 323 -2.65 -20.98 13.16
CA ASP A 323 -1.20 -20.89 13.08
C ASP A 323 -0.69 -19.55 13.64
N TRP A 324 0.62 -19.46 13.88
CA TRP A 324 1.29 -18.22 14.27
C TRP A 324 1.09 -17.12 13.22
N GLN A 325 0.72 -15.93 13.70
CA GLN A 325 0.47 -14.75 12.88
C GLN A 325 1.38 -13.61 13.33
N ASP A 326 2.02 -12.95 12.37
CA ASP A 326 2.65 -11.65 12.59
C ASP A 326 1.55 -10.59 12.77
N ALA A 327 1.41 -10.11 14.00
CA ALA A 327 0.47 -9.07 14.38
C ALA A 327 1.16 -7.71 14.61
N ALA A 328 2.25 -7.40 13.90
CA ALA A 328 2.87 -6.08 13.95
C ALA A 328 1.83 -4.98 13.62
N GLY A 329 1.57 -4.08 14.58
CA GLY A 329 0.50 -3.07 14.46
C GLY A 329 -0.85 -3.51 15.05
N TRP A 330 -0.83 -4.52 15.93
CA TRP A 330 -1.92 -5.20 16.66
C TRP A 330 -3.14 -4.41 17.15
N LEU A 331 -3.10 -3.08 17.23
CA LEU A 331 -4.18 -2.26 17.78
C LEU A 331 -4.75 -1.38 16.68
N ARG A 332 -5.83 -1.85 16.05
CA ARG A 332 -6.61 -1.04 15.11
C ARG A 332 -7.82 -0.46 15.83
N ILE A 333 -7.87 0.87 15.93
CA ILE A 333 -9.08 1.59 16.33
C ILE A 333 -9.92 1.77 15.07
N THR A 334 -11.03 1.04 14.94
CA THR A 334 -11.91 1.08 13.76
C THR A 334 -13.00 2.15 13.87
N GLU A 335 -13.35 2.52 15.09
CA GLU A 335 -14.40 3.47 15.41
C GLU A 335 -13.91 4.26 16.62
N LEU A 336 -14.02 5.59 16.56
CA LEU A 336 -13.65 6.48 17.65
C LEU A 336 -14.64 7.63 17.69
N ASP A 337 -15.68 7.48 18.49
CA ASP A 337 -16.68 8.53 18.71
C ASP A 337 -16.35 9.31 19.97
N PHE A 338 -16.56 10.62 19.93
CA PHE A 338 -16.43 11.51 21.08
C PHE A 338 -17.75 12.23 21.32
N THR A 339 -18.38 11.97 22.46
CA THR A 339 -19.61 12.63 22.87
C THR A 339 -19.34 13.49 24.10
N PRO A 340 -19.43 14.82 24.00
CA PRO A 340 -19.27 15.68 25.16
C PRO A 340 -20.47 15.47 26.11
N ASP A 341 -20.16 15.17 27.36
CA ASP A 341 -21.10 15.11 28.46
C ASP A 341 -20.95 16.36 29.32
N LEU A 342 -21.89 17.27 29.08
CA LEU A 342 -22.00 18.56 29.75
C LEU A 342 -22.76 18.46 31.08
N THR A 343 -23.22 17.26 31.47
CA THR A 343 -24.04 17.06 32.66
C THR A 343 -23.22 16.77 33.92
N GLN A 344 -21.90 16.62 33.80
CA GLN A 344 -21.06 16.31 34.95
C GLN A 344 -20.69 17.55 35.77
N PRO A 345 -20.87 17.53 37.11
CA PRO A 345 -20.66 18.68 37.97
C PRO A 345 -19.19 19.10 38.13
N GLY A 346 -18.23 18.32 37.60
CA GLY A 346 -16.78 18.53 37.74
C GLY A 346 -16.07 19.12 36.52
N GLY A 347 -16.77 19.41 35.42
CA GLY A 347 -16.19 19.94 34.18
C GLY A 347 -16.66 19.21 32.92
N LEU A 348 -16.08 19.57 31.76
CA LEU A 348 -16.35 18.92 30.47
C LEU A 348 -15.84 17.47 30.50
N ALA A 349 -16.76 16.51 30.57
CA ALA A 349 -16.44 15.11 30.33
C ALA A 349 -16.61 14.81 28.84
N VAL A 350 -15.71 14.01 28.27
CA VAL A 350 -15.85 13.51 26.89
C VAL A 350 -15.92 11.99 26.97
N HIS A 351 -17.07 11.40 26.62
CA HIS A 351 -17.18 9.96 26.45
C HIS A 351 -16.57 9.58 25.12
N SER A 352 -15.55 8.73 25.14
CA SER A 352 -15.00 8.15 23.92
C SER A 352 -15.44 6.69 23.78
N ARG A 353 -15.98 6.33 22.61
CA ARG A 353 -16.23 4.93 22.26
C ARG A 353 -15.22 4.52 21.20
N ALA A 354 -14.27 3.68 21.60
CA ALA A 354 -13.30 3.09 20.69
C ALA A 354 -13.65 1.61 20.43
N ARG A 355 -13.80 1.20 19.17
CA ARG A 355 -13.80 -0.24 18.81
C ARG A 355 -12.37 -0.62 18.43
N ILE A 356 -11.80 -1.54 19.20
CA ILE A 356 -10.43 -2.02 19.02
C ILE A 356 -10.47 -3.46 18.52
N GLU A 357 -9.85 -3.72 17.38
CA GLU A 357 -9.68 -5.06 16.84
C GLU A 357 -8.23 -5.53 17.00
N LEU A 358 -8.08 -6.73 17.56
CA LEU A 358 -6.81 -7.46 17.64
C LEU A 358 -6.67 -8.35 16.41
N GLY A 359 -5.56 -8.21 15.67
CA GLY A 359 -5.24 -9.10 14.54
C GLY A 359 -5.90 -8.76 13.20
N GLY A 360 -6.63 -7.65 13.10
CA GLY A 360 -7.16 -7.15 11.83
C GLY A 360 -8.11 -8.11 11.11
N MET A 361 -8.75 -9.05 11.80
CA MET A 361 -9.87 -9.80 11.24
C MET A 361 -11.18 -9.16 11.73
N PRO A 362 -12.06 -8.70 10.82
CA PRO A 362 -13.45 -8.46 11.20
C PRO A 362 -14.06 -9.81 11.63
N ARG A 363 -14.86 -9.79 12.70
CA ARG A 363 -15.78 -10.91 13.01
C ARG A 363 -16.98 -10.89 12.08
#